data_AF-A0A939U998-F1
#
_entry.id   AF-A0A939U998-F1
#
_cell.length_a   1.000
_cell.length_b   1.000
_cell.length_c   1.000
_cell.angle_alpha   90.00
_cell.angle_beta   90.00
_cell.angle_gamma   90.00
#
_symmetry.space_group_name_H-M   'P 1'
#
loop_
_entity.id
_entity.type
_entity.pdbx_description
1 polymer ?
#
loop_
_entity_poly.entity_id
_entity_poly.type
_entity_poly.pdbx_seq_one_letter_code
_entity_poly.pdbx_strand_id
1 'polypeptide(L)'
;METLDGTLFLSMVRSGGARLNAHRKAINDLNVFPIPDGDTGDNMYMTLQAGCHAAPGALGETAAAISQGMLTGARGNSGVILSRIFAGIA
;
A
#
# COMPACT_ATOMS: atom_id res chain seq x y z
N MET A 1 -10.22 -24.95 -8.13
CA MET A 1 -9.01 -24.35 -7.53
C MET A 1 -9.09 -22.87 -7.82
N GLU A 2 -9.26 -22.02 -6.81
CA GLU A 2 -9.22 -20.57 -7.02
C GLU A 2 -7.77 -20.16 -7.28
N THR A 3 -7.54 -19.45 -8.38
CA THR A 3 -6.23 -18.97 -8.81
C THR A 3 -6.17 -17.46 -8.62
N LEU A 4 -5.04 -16.97 -8.10
CA LEU A 4 -4.78 -15.53 -8.01
C LEU A 4 -4.30 -15.01 -9.37
N ASP A 5 -5.07 -14.10 -9.98
CA ASP A 5 -4.66 -13.35 -11.16
C ASP A 5 -4.38 -11.88 -10.82
N GLY A 6 -3.92 -11.10 -11.80
CA GLY A 6 -3.62 -9.68 -11.59
C GLY A 6 -4.83 -8.85 -11.17
N THR A 7 -6.02 -9.18 -11.68
CA THR A 7 -7.27 -8.46 -11.35
C THR A 7 -7.67 -8.69 -9.90
N LEU A 8 -7.62 -9.95 -9.45
CA LEU A 8 -7.90 -10.31 -8.07
C LEU A 8 -6.85 -9.72 -7.14
N PHE A 9 -5.57 -9.78 -7.50
CA PHE A 9 -4.50 -9.17 -6.70
C PHE A 9 -4.69 -7.65 -6.53
N LEU A 10 -4.94 -6.91 -7.62
CA LEU A 10 -5.23 -5.47 -7.55
C LEU A 10 -6.47 -5.19 -6.68
N SER A 11 -7.51 -6.02 -6.78
CA SER A 11 -8.72 -5.89 -5.96
C SER A 11 -8.45 -6.15 -4.47
N MET A 12 -7.58 -7.10 -4.15
CA MET A 12 -7.10 -7.35 -2.78
C MET A 12 -6.34 -6.15 -2.23
N VAL A 13 -5.44 -5.56 -3.02
CA VAL A 13 -4.68 -4.36 -2.62
C VAL A 13 -5.62 -3.17 -2.38
N ARG A 14 -6.60 -2.94 -3.28
CA ARG A 14 -7.63 -1.90 -3.09
C ARG A 14 -8.46 -2.11 -1.83
N SER A 15 -8.85 -3.37 -1.56
CA SER A 15 -9.58 -3.72 -0.33
C SER A 15 -8.74 -3.49 0.92
N GLY A 16 -7.45 -3.84 0.88
CA GLY A 16 -6.49 -3.51 1.92
C GLY A 16 -6.38 -1.99 2.14
N GLY A 17 -6.35 -1.21 1.05
CA GLY A 17 -6.38 0.25 1.09
C GLY A 17 -7.63 0.84 1.73
N ALA A 18 -8.81 0.27 1.45
CA ALA A 18 -10.06 0.69 2.07
C ALA A 18 -10.05 0.40 3.58
N ARG A 19 -9.55 -0.77 4.01
CA ARG A 19 -9.39 -1.10 5.43
C ARG A 19 -8.37 -0.19 6.12
N LEU A 20 -7.26 0.10 5.46
CA LEU A 20 -6.24 1.02 5.96
C LEU A 20 -6.84 2.42 6.16
N ASN A 21 -7.60 2.92 5.18
CA ASN A 21 -8.29 4.19 5.27
C ASN A 21 -9.24 4.26 6.48
N ALA A 22 -10.04 3.21 6.69
CA ALA A 22 -10.99 3.12 7.80
C ALA A 22 -10.31 3.15 9.19
N HIS A 23 -9.03 2.73 9.27
CA HIS A 23 -8.27 2.68 10.52
C HIS A 23 -7.13 3.71 10.58
N ARG A 24 -7.06 4.65 9.61
CA ARG A 24 -5.97 5.65 9.52
C ARG A 24 -5.73 6.38 10.84
N LYS A 25 -6.80 6.91 11.44
CA LYS A 25 -6.69 7.64 12.70
C LYS A 25 -6.12 6.76 13.82
N ALA A 26 -6.64 5.54 13.95
CA ALA A 26 -6.16 4.60 14.96
C ALA A 26 -4.66 4.30 14.76
N ILE A 27 -4.20 4.15 13.52
CA ILE A 27 -2.78 3.93 13.20
C ILE A 27 -1.92 5.17 13.49
N ASN A 28 -2.41 6.36 13.15
CA ASN A 28 -1.75 7.62 13.52
C ASN A 28 -1.56 7.71 15.04
N ASP A 29 -2.58 7.31 15.81
CA ASP A 29 -2.56 7.34 17.28
C ASP A 29 -1.65 6.25 17.90
N LEU A 30 -1.25 5.21 17.14
CA LEU A 30 -0.34 4.16 17.63
C LEU A 30 1.13 4.59 17.62
N ASN A 31 1.54 5.44 16.66
CA ASN A 31 2.94 5.86 16.56
C ASN A 31 3.23 7.04 17.49
N VAL A 32 3.55 6.73 18.75
CA VAL A 32 3.76 7.69 19.84
C VAL A 32 5.23 7.88 20.25
N PHE A 33 6.20 7.39 19.45
CA PHE A 33 7.62 7.41 19.82
C PHE A 33 8.54 7.86 18.67
N PRO A 34 9.59 8.69 18.91
CA PRO A 34 9.85 9.50 20.11
C PRO A 34 8.99 10.77 20.17
N ILE A 35 8.42 11.18 19.02
CA ILE A 35 7.50 12.31 18.87
C ILE A 35 6.31 11.81 18.03
N PRO A 36 5.06 12.02 18.47
CA PRO A 36 3.89 11.64 17.68
C PRO A 36 3.72 12.60 16.50
N ASP A 37 4.24 12.20 15.34
CA ASP A 37 4.07 12.95 14.09
C ASP A 37 2.63 12.82 13.55
N GLY A 38 1.87 11.85 14.05
CA GLY A 38 0.42 11.73 13.83
C GLY A 38 0.01 11.47 12.38
N ASP A 39 0.94 11.04 11.53
CA ASP A 39 0.76 10.94 10.08
C ASP A 39 1.02 9.52 9.52
N THR A 40 1.32 8.55 10.40
CA THR A 40 1.81 7.21 9.98
C THR A 40 0.82 6.46 9.10
N GLY A 41 -0.45 6.43 9.50
CA GLY A 41 -1.55 5.85 8.73
C GLY A 41 -1.86 6.64 7.46
N ASP A 42 -1.73 7.97 7.48
CA ASP A 42 -1.91 8.81 6.29
C ASP A 42 -0.85 8.51 5.23
N ASN A 43 0.41 8.45 5.66
CA ASN A 43 1.57 8.11 4.84
C ASN A 43 1.42 6.72 4.20
N MET A 44 1.02 5.72 4.97
CA MET A 44 0.75 4.38 4.45
C MET A 44 -0.42 4.38 3.45
N TYR A 45 -1.52 5.07 3.76
CA TYR A 45 -2.70 5.11 2.90
C TYR A 45 -2.41 5.78 1.55
N MET A 46 -1.77 6.95 1.56
CA MET A 46 -1.39 7.67 0.34
C MET A 46 -0.46 6.84 -0.53
N THR A 47 0.52 6.17 0.10
CA THR A 47 1.45 5.27 -0.61
C THR A 47 0.73 4.11 -1.28
N LEU A 48 -0.17 3.44 -0.55
CA LEU A 48 -0.94 2.33 -1.08
C LEU A 48 -1.88 2.78 -2.20
N GLN A 49 -2.54 3.94 -2.04
CA GLN A 49 -3.40 4.53 -3.06
C GLN A 49 -2.64 4.81 -4.36
N ALA A 50 -1.38 5.26 -4.29
CA ALA A 50 -0.55 5.44 -5.47
C ALA A 50 -0.37 4.14 -6.27
N GLY A 51 -0.14 3.00 -5.59
CA GLY A 51 -0.05 1.68 -6.23
C GLY A 51 -1.38 1.19 -6.85
N CYS A 52 -2.53 1.55 -6.26
CA CYS A 52 -3.85 1.12 -6.73
C CYS A 52 -4.30 1.69 -8.09
N HIS A 53 -3.56 2.65 -8.65
CA HIS A 53 -3.78 3.21 -9.98
C HIS A 53 -3.21 2.32 -11.11
N ALA A 54 -2.50 1.24 -10.77
CA ALA A 54 -2.01 0.28 -11.75
C ALA A 54 -3.16 -0.33 -12.58
N ALA A 55 -2.90 -0.51 -13.88
CA ALA A 55 -3.78 -1.29 -14.74
C ALA A 55 -3.55 -2.79 -14.49
N PRO A 56 -4.62 -3.60 -14.39
CA PRO A 56 -4.47 -5.04 -14.23
C PRO A 56 -3.95 -5.68 -15.53
N GLY A 57 -3.07 -6.66 -15.38
CA GLY A 57 -2.50 -7.47 -16.46
C GLY A 57 -2.16 -8.87 -15.95
N ALA A 58 -1.04 -9.45 -16.40
CA ALA A 58 -0.53 -10.66 -15.74
C ALA A 58 -0.23 -10.39 -14.26
N LEU A 59 -0.28 -11.42 -13.40
CA LEU A 59 -0.09 -11.24 -11.96
C LEU A 59 1.23 -10.53 -11.63
N GLY A 60 2.35 -10.98 -12.22
CA GLY A 60 3.67 -10.38 -12.01
C GLY A 60 3.76 -8.93 -12.50
N GLU A 61 3.21 -8.63 -13.67
CA GLU A 61 3.17 -7.27 -14.21
C GLU A 61 2.34 -6.33 -13.32
N THR A 62 1.21 -6.83 -12.82
CA THR A 62 0.34 -6.08 -11.92
C THR A 62 1.03 -5.83 -10.60
N ALA A 63 1.71 -6.84 -10.03
CA ALA A 63 2.48 -6.69 -8.80
C ALA A 63 3.64 -5.70 -8.95
N ALA A 64 4.38 -5.78 -10.05
CA ALA A 64 5.45 -4.84 -10.37
C ALA A 64 4.94 -3.41 -10.54
N ALA A 65 3.82 -3.21 -11.25
CA ALA A 65 3.21 -1.89 -11.44
C ALA A 65 2.70 -1.29 -10.12
N ILE A 66 2.06 -2.10 -9.26
CA ILE A 66 1.62 -1.69 -7.92
C ILE A 66 2.84 -1.28 -7.09
N SER A 67 3.87 -2.11 -7.02
CA SER A 67 5.11 -1.86 -6.29
C SER A 67 5.78 -0.55 -6.74
N GLN A 68 5.91 -0.35 -8.05
CA GLN A 68 6.50 0.86 -8.62
C GLN A 68 5.65 2.10 -8.31
N GLY A 69 4.32 2.01 -8.41
CA GLY A 69 3.41 3.09 -8.03
C GLY A 69 3.52 3.47 -6.55
N MET A 70 3.62 2.48 -5.66
CA MET A 70 3.86 2.71 -4.24
C MET A 70 5.23 3.35 -4.00
N LEU A 71 6.29 2.90 -4.68
CA LEU A 71 7.63 3.46 -4.52
C LEU A 71 7.71 4.93 -4.95
N THR A 72 7.14 5.27 -6.10
CA THR A 72 7.13 6.64 -6.62
C THR A 72 6.21 7.55 -5.80
N GLY A 73 5.10 7.02 -5.27
CA GLY A 73 4.14 7.74 -4.45
C GLY A 73 4.40 7.67 -2.95
N ALA A 74 5.50 7.07 -2.51
CA ALA A 74 5.78 6.83 -1.10
C ALA A 74 5.83 8.12 -0.29
N ARG A 75 5.21 8.12 0.88
CA ARG A 75 5.20 9.24 1.83
C ARG A 75 5.73 8.81 3.18
N GLY A 76 6.67 9.59 3.73
CA GLY A 76 7.29 9.31 5.02
C GLY A 76 7.99 7.95 5.11
N ASN A 77 8.46 7.61 6.30
CA ASN A 77 9.17 6.34 6.52
C ASN A 77 8.24 5.14 6.39
N SER A 78 7.01 5.24 6.90
CA SER A 78 6.03 4.15 6.85
C SER A 78 5.60 3.81 5.42
N GLY A 79 5.45 4.81 4.56
CA GLY A 79 5.20 4.60 3.14
C GLY A 79 6.38 3.94 2.42
N VAL A 80 7.61 4.40 2.66
CA VAL A 80 8.81 3.79 2.06
C VAL A 80 8.97 2.32 2.48
N ILE A 81 8.76 2.00 3.75
CA ILE A 81 8.82 0.60 4.22
C ILE A 81 7.74 -0.25 3.52
N LEU A 82 6.50 0.26 3.46
CA LEU A 82 5.39 -0.42 2.80
C LEU A 82 5.70 -0.69 1.32
N SER A 83 6.27 0.28 0.59
CA SER A 83 6.63 0.09 -0.81
C SER A 83 7.71 -0.97 -1.00
N ARG A 84 8.63 -1.12 -0.05
CA ARG A 84 9.67 -2.17 -0.10
C ARG A 84 9.11 -3.56 0.18
N ILE A 85 8.10 -3.69 1.03
CA ILE A 85 7.37 -4.96 1.21
C ILE A 85 6.73 -5.39 -0.10
N PHE A 86 6.02 -4.48 -0.79
CA PHE A 86 5.43 -4.78 -2.09
C PHE A 86 6.46 -5.06 -3.19
N ALA A 87 7.64 -4.43 -3.12
CA ALA A 87 8.75 -4.76 -4.00
C ALA A 87 9.33 -6.16 -3.78
N GLY A 88 9.21 -6.74 -2.58
CA GLY A 88 9.59 -8.13 -2.33
C GLY A 88 8.51 -9.16 -2.72
N ILE A 89 7.27 -8.71 -2.93
CA ILE A 89 6.15 -9.56 -3.40
C ILE A 89 6.15 -9.65 -4.93
N ALA A 90 6.52 -8.56 -5.61
CA ALA A 90 6.61 -8.48 -7.07
C ALA A 90 7.81 -9.27 -7.61
#